data_AF-A0AA39HXS5-F1
#
_entry.id   AF-A0AA39HXS5-F1
#
_cell.length_a   1.000
_cell.length_b   1.000
_cell.length_c   1.000
_cell.angle_alpha   90.00
_cell.angle_beta   90.00
_cell.angle_gamma   90.00
#
_symmetry.space_group_name_H-M   'P 1'
#
loop_
_entity.id
_entity.type
_entity.pdbx_description
1 polymer ?
#
loop_
_entity_poly.entity_id
_entity_poly.type
_entity_poly.pdbx_seq_one_letter_code
_entity_poly.pdbx_strand_id
1 'polypeptide(L)'
;MVASSIFLITFVFIFQNALCEVFVFRSAYNMENAKNWQDIPCQNDHAVFEPEKIVVTMLSQGIDVNMISLPNDGVIFFDKRTTLGKKGDFQCQKRAKSEDAFFTGGVTYLNYYDHQNWESKSNNSRPRLHAQRVPGSQDVAVFDKQKPAQIQINQNVRVGELFFGGVTTRLLGKFVEDLAGPNCAAMAREYGSAGDSLIMYRLYKMLD
;
A
#
# COMPACT_ATOMS: atom_id res chain seq x y z
N MET A 1 21.87 47.45 -45.06
CA MET A 1 20.75 46.49 -45.04
C MET A 1 21.03 45.50 -43.92
N VAL A 2 20.36 45.67 -42.78
CA VAL A 2 20.54 44.86 -41.57
C VAL A 2 19.21 44.16 -41.34
N ALA A 3 19.12 42.89 -41.72
CA ALA A 3 18.00 42.03 -41.38
C ALA A 3 18.36 40.58 -41.71
N SER A 4 19.06 39.90 -40.80
CA SER A 4 19.04 38.43 -40.76
C SER A 4 19.58 37.94 -39.42
N SER A 5 18.85 38.26 -38.35
CA SER A 5 19.14 37.75 -37.00
C SER A 5 17.85 37.62 -36.20
N ILE A 6 16.86 36.93 -36.77
CA ILE A 6 15.72 36.41 -36.03
C ILE A 6 15.39 35.05 -36.65
N PHE A 7 16.33 34.10 -36.60
CA PHE A 7 15.90 32.70 -36.57
C PHE A 7 15.43 32.48 -35.14
N LEU A 8 14.15 32.77 -34.98
CA LEU A 8 13.34 32.51 -33.81
C LEU A 8 13.82 31.20 -33.21
N ILE A 9 14.30 31.28 -31.98
CA ILE A 9 14.29 30.18 -31.04
C ILE A 9 12.82 29.77 -30.99
N THR A 10 12.39 28.87 -31.87
CA THR A 10 11.23 28.03 -31.66
C THR A 10 11.62 27.11 -30.52
N PHE A 11 11.65 27.70 -29.32
CA PHE A 11 11.26 27.07 -28.07
C PHE A 11 9.82 26.62 -28.30
N VAL A 12 9.65 25.61 -29.15
CA VAL A 12 8.51 24.74 -29.04
C VAL A 12 8.74 24.18 -27.64
N PHE A 13 8.04 24.77 -26.68
CA PHE A 13 7.48 24.07 -25.55
C PHE A 13 6.88 22.80 -26.13
N ILE A 14 7.72 21.79 -26.36
CA ILE A 14 7.28 20.42 -26.46
C ILE A 14 6.69 20.27 -25.09
N PHE A 15 5.36 20.33 -25.04
CA PHE A 15 4.56 20.01 -23.90
C PHE A 15 5.30 18.90 -23.19
N GLN A 16 5.93 19.23 -22.06
CA GLN A 16 6.23 18.25 -21.06
C GLN A 16 4.83 17.79 -20.67
N ASN A 17 4.29 16.84 -21.42
CA ASN A 17 3.36 15.89 -20.89
C ASN A 17 4.14 15.33 -19.72
N ALA A 18 3.95 15.93 -18.55
CA ALA A 18 4.30 15.35 -17.29
C ALA A 18 3.63 13.98 -17.38
N LEU A 19 4.41 12.97 -17.73
CA LEU A 19 3.95 11.61 -17.84
C LEU A 19 3.74 11.18 -16.40
N CYS A 20 2.61 11.60 -15.86
CA CYS A 20 2.15 11.16 -14.58
C CYS A 20 1.88 9.67 -14.67
N GLU A 21 2.33 8.94 -13.65
CA GLU A 21 2.23 7.51 -13.59
C GLU A 21 1.52 7.05 -12.33
N VAL A 22 0.85 5.90 -12.42
CA VAL A 22 0.22 5.26 -11.27
C VAL A 22 1.18 4.22 -10.70
N PHE A 23 1.54 4.41 -9.44
CA PHE A 23 2.34 3.48 -8.65
C PHE A 23 1.47 2.84 -7.58
N VAL A 24 1.40 1.51 -7.57
CA VAL A 24 0.66 0.74 -6.57
C VAL A 24 1.65 0.14 -5.58
N PHE A 25 1.40 0.36 -4.28
CA PHE A 25 2.24 -0.18 -3.24
C PHE A 25 2.03 -1.69 -3.09
N ARG A 26 3.13 -2.44 -3.11
CA ARG A 26 3.20 -3.89 -2.95
C ARG A 26 3.26 -4.23 -1.47
N SER A 27 2.15 -4.08 -0.75
CA SER A 27 1.99 -4.72 0.56
C SER A 27 1.12 -5.97 0.43
N ALA A 28 1.41 -6.99 1.22
CA ALA A 28 0.60 -8.21 1.21
C ALA A 28 0.52 -8.87 2.59
N TYR A 29 0.48 -8.07 3.66
CA TYR A 29 0.46 -8.54 5.06
C TYR A 29 -0.92 -9.03 5.54
N ASN A 30 -1.71 -9.61 4.64
CA ASN A 30 -3.01 -10.22 4.95
C ASN A 30 -2.82 -11.55 5.69
N MET A 31 -3.70 -11.86 6.63
CA MET A 31 -3.72 -13.15 7.32
C MET A 31 -4.01 -14.32 6.37
N GLU A 32 -4.68 -14.07 5.24
CA GLU A 32 -4.97 -15.11 4.23
C GLU A 32 -3.77 -15.48 3.36
N ASN A 33 -2.71 -14.67 3.39
CA ASN A 33 -1.52 -14.96 2.61
C ASN A 33 -0.63 -15.93 3.39
N ALA A 34 -0.54 -17.17 2.90
CA ALA A 34 0.28 -18.23 3.45
C ALA A 34 1.73 -17.83 3.74
N LYS A 35 2.31 -16.90 2.95
CA LYS A 35 3.70 -16.43 3.12
C LYS A 35 3.91 -15.60 4.39
N ASN A 36 2.84 -15.12 5.01
CA ASN A 36 2.89 -14.35 6.25
C ASN A 36 2.76 -15.25 7.49
N TRP A 37 2.78 -16.56 7.31
CA TRP A 37 2.79 -17.52 8.39
C TRP A 37 4.03 -18.37 8.27
N GLN A 38 4.63 -18.72 9.42
CA GLN A 38 5.58 -19.82 9.45
C GLN A 38 4.84 -21.13 9.12
N ASP A 39 3.67 -21.32 9.73
CA ASP A 39 2.73 -22.41 9.48
C ASP A 39 1.32 -21.84 9.41
N ILE A 40 0.58 -22.14 8.35
CA ILE A 40 -0.80 -21.64 8.18
C ILE A 40 -1.67 -22.23 9.31
N PRO A 41 -2.49 -21.41 10.00
CA PRO A 41 -3.37 -21.89 11.06
C PRO A 41 -4.44 -22.85 10.51
N CYS A 42 -4.58 -24.02 11.13
CA CYS A 42 -5.72 -24.90 10.90
C CYS A 42 -6.84 -24.62 11.91
N GLN A 43 -7.98 -25.30 11.72
CA GLN A 43 -9.05 -25.30 12.70
C GLN A 43 -8.59 -25.80 14.07
N ASN A 44 -9.02 -25.10 15.11
CA ASN A 44 -8.67 -25.34 16.53
C ASN A 44 -7.20 -25.10 16.91
N ASP A 45 -6.36 -24.59 16.01
CA ASP A 45 -4.98 -24.22 16.36
C ASP A 45 -4.94 -22.94 17.21
N HIS A 46 -3.75 -22.56 17.65
CA HIS A 46 -3.48 -21.28 18.27
C HIS A 46 -2.77 -20.36 17.27
N ALA A 47 -3.43 -19.27 16.87
CA ALA A 47 -2.78 -18.25 16.06
C ALA A 47 -1.96 -17.30 16.94
N VAL A 48 -0.67 -17.19 16.69
CA VAL A 48 0.27 -16.44 17.52
C VAL A 48 0.84 -15.24 16.77
N PHE A 49 0.63 -14.06 17.32
CA PHE A 49 1.37 -12.85 16.97
C PHE A 49 2.43 -12.62 18.05
N GLU A 50 3.68 -12.39 17.64
CA GLU A 50 4.78 -12.16 18.59
C GLU A 50 4.55 -10.85 19.38
N PRO A 51 4.57 -10.87 20.73
CA PRO A 51 4.26 -9.69 21.54
C PRO A 51 5.17 -8.49 21.30
N GLU A 52 6.45 -8.71 20.99
CA GLU A 52 7.47 -7.66 20.83
C GLU A 52 7.43 -6.99 19.45
N LYS A 53 6.65 -7.51 18.50
CA LYS A 53 6.60 -7.01 17.13
C LYS A 53 5.38 -6.13 16.90
N ILE A 54 5.61 -4.99 16.26
CA ILE A 54 4.52 -4.12 15.82
C ILE A 54 3.91 -4.73 14.58
N VAL A 55 2.65 -5.16 14.64
CA VAL A 55 1.98 -5.82 13.50
C VAL A 55 0.84 -4.98 12.96
N VAL A 56 0.82 -4.76 11.64
CA VAL A 56 -0.34 -4.21 10.93
C VAL A 56 -0.80 -5.23 9.90
N THR A 57 -1.96 -5.83 10.14
CA THR A 57 -2.52 -6.89 9.29
C THR A 57 -4.03 -6.75 9.12
N MET A 58 -4.60 -7.57 8.23
CA MET A 58 -6.01 -7.61 7.94
C MET A 58 -6.44 -9.06 7.80
N LEU A 59 -7.65 -9.34 8.26
CA LEU A 59 -8.41 -10.54 7.97
C LEU A 59 -9.71 -10.11 7.28
N SER A 60 -10.01 -10.74 6.15
CA SER A 60 -11.16 -10.53 5.29
C SER A 60 -12.04 -11.77 5.09
N GLN A 61 -11.55 -12.94 5.51
CA GLN A 61 -12.27 -14.21 5.50
C GLN A 61 -12.58 -14.68 6.93
N GLY A 62 -13.20 -15.87 7.03
CA GLY A 62 -13.37 -16.52 8.31
C GLY A 62 -12.05 -17.04 8.90
N ILE A 63 -11.93 -17.05 10.22
CA ILE A 63 -10.90 -17.82 10.92
C ILE A 63 -11.55 -18.61 12.06
N ASP A 64 -11.26 -19.91 12.10
CA ASP A 64 -11.68 -20.84 13.16
C ASP A 64 -10.41 -21.36 13.84
N VAL A 65 -10.12 -20.86 15.02
CA VAL A 65 -8.95 -21.19 15.84
C VAL A 65 -9.41 -21.23 17.29
N ASN A 66 -8.72 -22.00 18.12
CA ASN A 66 -9.06 -22.07 19.55
C ASN A 66 -8.64 -20.80 20.29
N MET A 67 -7.54 -20.18 19.86
CA MET A 67 -6.99 -18.98 20.50
C MET A 67 -6.28 -18.09 19.48
N ILE A 68 -6.28 -16.78 19.74
CA ILE A 68 -5.46 -15.79 19.03
C ILE A 68 -4.68 -15.00 20.07
N SER A 69 -3.35 -15.13 20.10
CA SER A 69 -2.48 -14.26 20.92
C SER A 69 -2.15 -13.00 20.13
N LEU A 70 -2.63 -11.84 20.59
CA LEU A 70 -2.41 -10.55 19.93
C LEU A 70 -1.01 -9.98 20.23
N PRO A 71 -0.45 -9.15 19.33
CA PRO A 71 0.79 -8.41 19.62
C PRO A 71 0.52 -7.34 20.70
N ASN A 72 1.56 -6.89 21.42
CA ASN A 72 1.41 -5.79 22.38
C ASN A 72 1.08 -4.47 21.69
N ASP A 73 1.69 -4.26 20.52
CA ASP A 73 1.50 -3.09 19.68
C ASP A 73 1.11 -3.53 18.27
N GLY A 74 -0.01 -3.02 17.76
CA GLY A 74 -0.44 -3.39 16.42
C GLY A 74 -1.90 -3.11 16.15
N VAL A 75 -2.30 -3.40 14.91
CA VAL A 75 -3.68 -3.32 14.45
C VAL A 75 -3.99 -4.53 13.58
N ILE A 76 -5.03 -5.27 13.96
CA ILE A 76 -5.64 -6.30 13.12
C ILE A 76 -6.97 -5.73 12.62
N PHE A 77 -7.05 -5.48 11.31
CA PHE A 77 -8.27 -5.02 10.66
C PHE A 77 -9.17 -6.20 10.33
N PHE A 78 -10.44 -6.15 10.74
CA PHE A 78 -11.46 -7.10 10.32
C PHE A 78 -12.34 -6.47 9.23
N ASP A 79 -12.29 -7.01 8.02
CA ASP A 79 -13.19 -6.62 6.92
C ASP A 79 -14.65 -6.99 7.27
N LYS A 80 -15.59 -6.42 6.53
CA LYS A 80 -17.04 -6.65 6.64
C LYS A 80 -17.45 -8.12 6.48
N ARG A 81 -16.63 -8.93 5.80
CA ARG A 81 -16.89 -10.35 5.54
C ARG A 81 -16.24 -11.27 6.56
N THR A 82 -15.50 -10.71 7.52
CA THR A 82 -14.76 -11.49 8.50
C THR A 82 -15.68 -12.16 9.50
N THR A 83 -15.39 -13.42 9.80
CA THR A 83 -16.13 -14.22 10.78
C THR A 83 -15.16 -14.97 11.69
N LEU A 84 -15.27 -14.78 13.00
CA LEU A 84 -14.49 -15.55 13.98
C LEU A 84 -15.25 -16.84 14.35
N GLY A 85 -14.56 -17.96 14.48
CA GLY A 85 -15.15 -19.28 14.75
C GLY A 85 -15.74 -19.98 13.51
N LYS A 86 -15.46 -19.46 12.31
CA LYS A 86 -15.83 -20.11 11.04
C LYS A 86 -14.60 -20.18 10.16
N LYS A 87 -14.31 -21.38 9.67
CA LYS A 87 -13.16 -21.64 8.83
C LYS A 87 -13.20 -20.81 7.54
N GLY A 88 -12.12 -20.11 7.24
CA GLY A 88 -11.89 -19.47 5.94
C GLY A 88 -11.22 -20.41 4.93
N ASP A 89 -11.23 -20.03 3.65
CA ASP A 89 -10.70 -20.86 2.58
C ASP A 89 -9.17 -21.01 2.65
N PHE A 90 -8.49 -20.04 3.26
CA PHE A 90 -7.04 -20.06 3.47
C PHE A 90 -6.60 -21.02 4.58
N GLN A 91 -7.47 -21.36 5.53
CA GLN A 91 -7.10 -22.23 6.65
C GLN A 91 -7.04 -23.69 6.22
N CYS A 92 -6.10 -24.43 6.80
CA CYS A 92 -6.07 -25.87 6.67
C CYS A 92 -7.16 -26.55 7.53
N GLN A 93 -7.43 -27.82 7.24
CA GLN A 93 -8.36 -28.62 8.02
C GLN A 93 -7.79 -28.94 9.40
N LYS A 94 -8.68 -29.18 10.38
CA LYS A 94 -8.31 -29.57 11.74
C LYS A 94 -7.25 -30.69 11.75
N ARG A 95 -6.16 -30.48 12.48
CA ARG A 95 -5.11 -31.49 12.72
C ARG A 95 -5.50 -32.43 13.86
N ALA A 96 -4.76 -33.54 13.99
CA ALA A 96 -4.95 -34.49 15.08
C ALA A 96 -4.61 -33.88 16.46
N LYS A 97 -3.65 -32.95 16.48
CA LYS A 97 -3.25 -32.17 17.65
C LYS A 97 -3.26 -30.69 17.28
N SER A 98 -3.72 -29.86 18.22
CA SER A 98 -3.61 -28.40 18.10
C SER A 98 -2.15 -28.01 18.13
N GLU A 99 -1.77 -27.09 17.25
CA GLU A 99 -0.42 -26.53 17.16
C GLU A 99 -0.46 -25.00 17.13
N ASP A 100 0.71 -24.38 17.30
CA ASP A 100 0.88 -22.93 17.22
C ASP A 100 1.22 -22.52 15.80
N ALA A 101 0.47 -21.57 15.26
CA ALA A 101 0.69 -20.97 13.95
C ALA A 101 1.21 -19.54 14.15
N PHE A 102 2.47 -19.29 13.80
CA PHE A 102 3.12 -18.00 14.02
C PHE A 102 2.96 -17.06 12.82
N PHE A 103 2.43 -15.87 13.05
CA PHE A 103 2.33 -14.82 12.05
C PHE A 103 3.65 -14.07 11.93
N THR A 104 4.21 -14.04 10.72
CA THR A 104 5.49 -13.41 10.37
C THR A 104 5.33 -12.22 9.42
N GLY A 105 4.11 -11.96 8.93
CA GLY A 105 3.82 -10.82 8.07
C GLY A 105 3.77 -9.49 8.82
N GLY A 106 4.02 -8.37 8.14
CA GLY A 106 3.78 -7.03 8.69
C GLY A 106 4.64 -6.68 9.91
N VAL A 107 5.73 -7.43 10.13
CA VAL A 107 6.70 -7.23 11.23
C VAL A 107 7.86 -6.32 10.83
N THR A 108 8.01 -6.04 9.53
CA THR A 108 9.05 -5.16 8.99
C THR A 108 8.42 -3.91 8.41
N TYR A 109 9.04 -2.77 8.68
CA TYR A 109 8.68 -1.52 8.05
C TYR A 109 9.12 -1.52 6.59
N LEU A 110 8.18 -1.38 5.67
CA LEU A 110 8.51 -1.22 4.26
C LEU A 110 8.96 0.22 4.01
N ASN A 111 10.13 0.39 3.42
CA ASN A 111 10.64 1.71 3.09
C ASN A 111 9.92 2.25 1.85
N TYR A 112 9.35 3.46 1.94
CA TYR A 112 8.73 4.16 0.80
C TYR A 112 9.69 4.31 -0.38
N TYR A 113 10.98 4.56 -0.12
CA TYR A 113 11.99 4.83 -1.15
C TYR A 113 12.56 3.56 -1.79
N ASP A 114 12.17 2.38 -1.31
CA ASP A 114 12.55 1.14 -2.00
C ASP A 114 11.61 0.88 -3.18
N HIS A 115 12.18 0.99 -4.38
CA HIS A 115 11.50 0.72 -5.64
C HIS A 115 10.90 -0.70 -5.76
N GLN A 116 11.32 -1.67 -4.94
CA GLN A 116 10.75 -3.03 -4.97
C GLN A 116 9.37 -3.07 -4.32
N ASN A 117 9.06 -2.10 -3.45
CA ASN A 117 7.76 -1.96 -2.81
C ASN A 117 6.73 -1.27 -3.71
N TRP A 118 7.12 -0.84 -4.90
CA TRP A 118 6.23 -0.16 -5.84
C TRP A 118 6.07 -0.92 -7.14
N GLU A 119 4.86 -0.94 -7.65
CA GLU A 119 4.53 -1.41 -8.99
C GLU A 119 4.06 -0.24 -9.86
N SER A 120 4.83 0.05 -10.90
CA SER A 120 4.40 0.91 -11.99
C SER A 120 3.27 0.25 -12.78
N LYS A 121 2.18 0.97 -13.04
CA LYS A 121 1.11 0.58 -13.98
C LYS A 121 1.29 1.20 -15.37
N SER A 122 2.47 1.74 -15.67
CA SER A 122 2.76 2.29 -17.00
C SER A 122 3.05 1.18 -18.00
N ASN A 123 2.53 1.34 -19.21
CA ASN A 123 2.83 0.46 -20.35
C ASN A 123 4.22 0.72 -20.96
N ASN A 124 5.01 1.63 -20.39
CA ASN A 124 6.32 1.97 -20.89
C ASN A 124 7.36 0.92 -20.45
N SER A 125 7.81 0.10 -21.40
CA SER A 125 8.81 -0.96 -21.21
C SER A 125 10.26 -0.47 -21.16
N ARG A 126 10.51 0.85 -21.23
CA ARG A 126 11.87 1.38 -21.17
C ARG A 126 12.51 1.14 -19.79
N PRO A 127 13.80 0.78 -19.73
CA PRO A 127 14.51 0.66 -18.47
C PRO A 127 14.52 2.01 -17.74
N ARG A 128 14.38 1.98 -16.42
CA ARG A 128 14.27 3.16 -15.56
C ARG A 128 15.28 3.12 -14.43
N LEU A 129 15.72 4.31 -14.03
CA LEU A 129 16.50 4.46 -12.81
C LEU A 129 15.65 4.06 -11.60
N HIS A 130 16.28 3.55 -10.55
CA HIS A 130 15.57 3.16 -9.32
C HIS A 130 14.76 4.34 -8.73
N ALA A 131 15.29 5.57 -8.80
CA ALA A 131 14.61 6.78 -8.36
C ALA A 131 13.32 7.11 -9.15
N GLN A 132 13.19 6.62 -10.39
CA GLN A 132 12.00 6.79 -11.24
C GLN A 132 11.01 5.62 -11.11
N ARG A 133 11.28 4.69 -10.19
CA ARG A 133 10.44 3.52 -9.91
C ARG A 133 9.74 3.63 -8.55
N VAL A 134 9.75 4.83 -7.99
CA VAL A 134 9.05 5.24 -6.78
C VAL A 134 8.21 6.48 -7.15
N PRO A 135 6.97 6.63 -6.66
CA PRO A 135 6.13 7.78 -7.00
C PRO A 135 6.75 9.11 -6.59
N GLY A 136 6.84 10.02 -7.57
CA GLY A 136 7.30 11.40 -7.39
C GLY A 136 6.18 12.43 -7.46
N SER A 137 6.57 13.72 -7.47
CA SER A 137 5.65 14.86 -7.30
C SER A 137 4.55 15.03 -8.36
N GLN A 138 4.67 14.34 -9.50
CA GLN A 138 3.69 14.38 -10.58
C GLN A 138 2.88 13.08 -10.67
N ASP A 139 3.24 12.06 -9.88
CA ASP A 139 2.70 10.72 -9.98
C ASP A 139 1.57 10.49 -8.98
N VAL A 140 0.82 9.41 -9.21
CA VAL A 140 -0.20 8.92 -8.29
C VAL A 140 0.36 7.76 -7.48
N ALA A 141 0.33 7.89 -6.15
CA ALA A 141 0.63 6.81 -5.23
C ALA A 141 -0.68 6.16 -4.76
N VAL A 142 -0.77 4.83 -4.88
CA VAL A 142 -1.94 4.05 -4.50
C VAL A 142 -1.58 3.01 -3.44
N PHE A 143 -2.22 3.11 -2.29
CA PHE A 143 -2.24 2.09 -1.25
C PHE A 143 -3.59 1.39 -1.28
N ASP A 144 -3.58 0.13 -1.72
CA ASP A 144 -4.75 -0.69 -1.91
C ASP A 144 -5.47 -0.94 -0.57
N LYS A 145 -6.78 -0.65 -0.52
CA LYS A 145 -7.61 -0.81 0.68
C LYS A 145 -7.70 -2.26 1.17
N GLN A 146 -7.44 -3.24 0.30
CA GLN A 146 -7.46 -4.66 0.63
C GLN A 146 -6.09 -5.17 1.13
N LYS A 147 -5.10 -4.28 1.27
CA LYS A 147 -3.73 -4.63 1.63
C LYS A 147 -3.25 -3.71 2.75
N PRO A 148 -3.19 -4.20 4.01
CA PRO A 148 -2.65 -3.45 5.12
C PRO A 148 -1.16 -3.20 4.86
N ALA A 149 -0.68 -2.01 5.18
CA ALA A 149 0.70 -1.62 4.95
C ALA A 149 1.23 -0.84 6.15
N GLN A 150 2.45 -1.18 6.57
CA GLN A 150 3.23 -0.41 7.52
C GLN A 150 4.43 0.14 6.76
N ILE A 151 4.50 1.47 6.62
CA ILE A 151 5.45 2.13 5.73
C ILE A 151 6.30 3.09 6.54
N GLN A 152 7.63 3.01 6.37
CA GLN A 152 8.56 4.00 6.88
C GLN A 152 8.78 5.09 5.84
N ILE A 153 8.58 6.33 6.27
CA ILE A 153 8.86 7.55 5.51
C ILE A 153 9.79 8.42 6.36
N ASN A 154 11.05 8.51 5.96
CA ASN A 154 12.08 9.23 6.72
C ASN A 154 12.43 10.61 6.12
N GLN A 155 11.83 11.00 5.01
CA GLN A 155 11.95 12.34 4.43
C GLN A 155 10.58 12.82 3.95
N ASN A 156 10.48 14.11 3.65
CA ASN A 156 9.25 14.64 3.10
C ASN A 156 9.02 14.10 1.68
N VAL A 157 7.84 13.52 1.46
CA VAL A 157 7.43 12.99 0.17
C VAL A 157 6.40 13.94 -0.45
N ARG A 158 6.58 14.27 -1.72
CA ARG A 158 5.59 14.96 -2.55
C ARG A 158 5.15 14.02 -3.65
N VAL A 159 3.84 13.81 -3.76
CA VAL A 159 3.19 13.06 -4.84
C VAL A 159 2.11 13.93 -5.47
N GLY A 160 1.78 13.69 -6.73
CA GLY A 160 0.72 14.44 -7.41
C GLY A 160 -0.65 14.13 -6.82
N GLU A 161 -0.94 12.85 -6.57
CA GLU A 161 -2.16 12.41 -5.90
C GLU A 161 -1.88 11.18 -5.02
N LEU A 162 -2.56 11.08 -3.89
CA LEU A 162 -2.46 9.95 -2.96
C LEU A 162 -3.83 9.30 -2.80
N PHE A 163 -3.90 8.00 -3.11
CA PHE A 163 -5.05 7.16 -2.80
C PHE A 163 -4.67 6.25 -1.64
N PHE A 164 -5.39 6.37 -0.53
CA PHE A 164 -5.15 5.55 0.66
C PHE A 164 -6.48 4.99 1.16
N GLY A 165 -6.61 3.66 1.22
CA GLY A 165 -7.82 3.03 1.75
C GLY A 165 -9.09 3.32 0.93
N GLY A 166 -8.96 3.55 -0.38
CA GLY A 166 -10.09 3.89 -1.27
C GLY A 166 -10.56 5.34 -1.16
N VAL A 167 -9.88 6.18 -0.35
CA VAL A 167 -10.13 7.62 -0.26
C VAL A 167 -9.02 8.35 -1.02
N THR A 168 -9.42 9.27 -1.89
CA THR A 168 -8.50 10.23 -2.51
C THR A 168 -8.33 11.41 -1.57
N THR A 169 -7.12 11.62 -1.05
CA THR A 169 -6.81 12.86 -0.34
C THR A 169 -6.32 13.89 -1.34
N ARG A 170 -7.16 14.88 -1.67
CA ARG A 170 -6.70 16.12 -2.33
C ARG A 170 -6.12 17.15 -1.37
N LEU A 171 -6.11 16.89 -0.06
CA LEU A 171 -5.68 17.87 0.94
C LEU A 171 -4.98 17.22 2.14
N LEU A 172 -3.67 17.46 2.24
CA LEU A 172 -3.07 17.98 3.47
C LEU A 172 -2.43 19.32 3.08
N GLY A 173 -3.11 20.42 3.44
CA GLY A 173 -2.80 21.81 3.07
C GLY A 173 -1.48 22.38 3.63
N LYS A 174 -0.39 21.62 3.56
CA LYS A 174 0.96 22.15 3.75
C LYS A 174 2.08 21.38 3.02
N PHE A 175 1.78 20.43 2.13
CA PHE A 175 2.84 19.64 1.49
C PHE A 175 2.78 19.37 -0.02
N VAL A 176 1.72 19.73 -0.75
CA VAL A 176 1.71 19.46 -2.19
C VAL A 176 0.92 20.54 -2.92
N GLU A 177 1.60 21.35 -3.72
CA GLU A 177 0.98 22.14 -4.80
C GLU A 177 0.70 21.24 -6.01
N ASP A 178 -0.47 21.44 -6.60
CA ASP A 178 -1.06 20.75 -7.75
C ASP A 178 -0.14 20.62 -8.97
N LEU A 179 0.07 19.40 -9.49
CA LEU A 179 0.54 19.18 -10.88
C LEU A 179 0.07 17.85 -11.54
N ALA A 180 -0.88 17.09 -10.99
CA ALA A 180 -1.36 15.87 -11.66
C ALA A 180 -2.39 16.18 -12.76
N GLY A 181 -2.11 15.78 -14.01
CA GLY A 181 -3.01 15.95 -15.15
C GLY A 181 -4.28 15.06 -15.09
N PRO A 182 -5.38 15.44 -15.76
CA PRO A 182 -6.70 14.80 -15.63
C PRO A 182 -6.75 13.31 -16.00
N ASN A 183 -5.83 12.83 -16.84
CA ASN A 183 -5.80 11.43 -17.29
C ASN A 183 -5.33 10.45 -16.21
N CYS A 184 -4.51 10.90 -15.26
CA CYS A 184 -3.97 10.05 -14.20
C CYS A 184 -4.99 9.71 -13.12
N ALA A 185 -5.76 10.72 -12.71
CA ALA A 185 -6.81 10.56 -11.71
C ALA A 185 -7.90 9.57 -12.17
N ALA A 186 -8.19 9.52 -13.48
CA ALA A 186 -9.13 8.57 -14.05
C ALA A 186 -8.65 7.12 -13.94
N MET A 187 -7.39 6.84 -14.34
CA MET A 187 -6.79 5.50 -14.19
C MET A 187 -6.70 5.07 -12.72
N ALA A 188 -6.33 5.98 -11.83
CA ALA A 188 -6.20 5.67 -10.41
C ALA A 188 -7.53 5.27 -9.73
N ARG A 189 -8.67 5.80 -10.22
CA ARG A 189 -10.00 5.44 -9.70
C ARG A 189 -10.39 3.98 -9.97
N GLU A 190 -9.88 3.37 -11.03
CA GLU A 190 -10.07 1.93 -11.28
C GLU A 190 -9.40 1.09 -10.19
N TYR A 191 -8.27 1.56 -9.65
CA TYR A 191 -7.56 0.93 -8.53
C TYR A 191 -8.08 1.36 -7.15
N GLY A 192 -8.83 2.47 -7.08
CA GLY A 192 -9.35 3.05 -5.83
C GLY A 192 -10.85 2.85 -5.54
N SER A 193 -11.62 2.19 -6.42
CA SER A 193 -13.09 2.28 -6.41
C SER A 193 -13.82 1.54 -5.24
N ALA A 194 -14.74 2.31 -4.64
CA ALA A 194 -16.04 2.05 -4.02
C ALA A 194 -16.18 1.08 -2.83
N GLY A 195 -16.65 1.62 -1.70
CA GLY A 195 -17.26 0.86 -0.60
C GLY A 195 -17.07 1.55 0.76
N ASP A 196 -18.11 2.23 1.23
CA ASP A 196 -18.20 2.92 2.54
C ASP A 196 -17.63 2.07 3.68
N SER A 197 -16.41 2.33 4.10
CA SER A 197 -15.82 1.66 5.26
C SER A 197 -15.05 2.69 6.05
N LEU A 198 -15.43 2.84 7.32
CA LEU A 198 -14.77 3.72 8.27
C LEU A 198 -13.39 3.11 8.57
N ILE A 199 -12.32 3.65 7.99
CA ILE A 199 -10.95 3.21 8.28
C ILE A 199 -10.36 4.18 9.31
N MET A 200 -10.00 3.68 10.48
CA MET A 200 -9.33 4.46 11.53
C MET A 200 -7.83 4.55 11.18
N TYR A 201 -7.30 5.77 11.02
CA TYR A 201 -5.89 6.00 10.75
C TYR A 201 -5.18 6.49 12.01
N ARG A 202 -4.02 5.91 12.32
CA ARG A 202 -3.08 6.46 13.32
C ARG A 202 -1.73 6.74 12.64
N LEU A 203 -1.48 8.02 12.35
CA LEU A 203 -0.18 8.50 11.87
C LEU A 203 0.73 8.72 13.08
N TYR A 204 1.77 7.90 13.22
CA TYR A 204 2.84 8.16 14.17
C TYR A 204 3.89 9.06 13.51
N LYS A 205 3.96 10.31 13.97
CA LYS A 205 5.09 11.18 13.68
C LYS A 205 6.17 10.86 14.71
N MET A 206 7.18 10.07 14.35
CA MET A 206 8.40 9.99 15.15
C MET A 206 9.19 11.28 14.89
N LEU A 207 9.05 12.23 15.80
CA LEU A 207 9.88 13.44 15.85
C LEU A 207 11.08 13.12 16.73
N ASP A 208 12.27 13.17 16.14
CA ASP A 208 13.48 13.63 16.84
C ASP A 208 13.76 15.07 16.39
#